data_AF-A0A961MCG4-F1
#
_entry.id   AF-A0A961MCG4-F1
#
_cell.length_a   1.000
_cell.length_b   1.000
_cell.length_c   1.000
_cell.angle_alpha   90.00
_cell.angle_beta   90.00
_cell.angle_gamma   90.00
#
_symmetry.space_group_name_H-M   'P 1'
#
loop_
_entity.id
_entity.type
_entity.pdbx_description
1 polymer ?
#
loop_
_entity_poly.entity_id
_entity_poly.type
_entity_poly.pdbx_seq_one_letter_code
_entity_poly.pdbx_strand_id
1 'polypeptide(L)' 'MPVVKDLVPDLTHFYAQHESIMPWLETKSNTPAKEWRQSIEDREKLDGLYECVMCACCSTSCPSYWWN' A
#
# COMPACT_ATOMS: atom_id res chain seq x y z
N MET A 1 10.99 8.13 11.33
CA MET A 1 11.86 7.10 10.72
C MET A 1 13.30 7.35 11.14
N PRO A 2 13.87 6.50 12.01
CA PRO A 2 15.28 6.59 12.39
C PRO A 2 16.21 6.43 11.17
N VAL A 3 17.34 7.12 11.17
CA VAL A 3 18.38 6.94 10.15
C VAL A 3 19.28 5.78 10.54
N VAL A 4 19.44 4.80 9.65
CA VAL A 4 20.38 3.67 9.86
C VAL A 4 21.80 4.14 9.56
N LYS A 5 22.00 4.76 8.39
CA LYS A 5 23.29 5.32 7.95
C LYS A 5 23.10 6.29 6.78
N ASP A 6 23.82 7.41 6.77
CA ASP A 6 23.79 8.41 5.69
C ASP A 6 22.35 8.84 5.32
N LEU A 7 21.92 8.61 4.08
CA LEU A 7 20.57 8.88 3.58
C LEU A 7 19.68 7.62 3.59
N VAL A 8 20.05 6.58 4.33
CA VAL A 8 19.31 5.32 4.43
C VAL A 8 18.52 5.28 5.74
N PRO A 9 17.18 5.43 5.71
CA PRO A 9 16.33 5.31 6.88
C PRO A 9 15.91 3.87 7.15
N ASP A 10 15.45 3.60 8.37
CA ASP A 10 14.77 2.36 8.73
C ASP A 10 13.29 2.43 8.30
N LEU A 11 12.90 1.52 7.41
CA LEU A 11 11.54 1.39 6.86
C LEU A 11 10.74 0.25 7.49
N THR A 12 11.28 -0.44 8.50
CA THR A 12 10.66 -1.63 9.11
C THR A 12 9.22 -1.35 9.58
N HIS A 13 9.00 -0.23 10.26
CA HIS A 13 7.67 0.15 10.74
C HIS A 13 6.69 0.46 9.60
N PHE A 14 7.15 1.17 8.56
CA PHE A 14 6.33 1.51 7.39
C PHE A 14 5.84 0.25 6.68
N TYR A 15 6.73 -0.72 6.46
CA TYR A 15 6.34 -1.98 5.82
C TYR A 15 5.46 -2.85 6.72
N ALA A 16 5.69 -2.88 8.04
CA ALA A 16 4.82 -3.60 8.98
C ALA A 16 3.38 -3.03 8.98
N GLN A 17 3.23 -1.71 8.90
CA GLN A 17 1.91 -1.09 8.77
C GLN A 17 1.24 -1.43 7.44
N HIS A 18 1.98 -1.40 6.33
CA HIS A 18 1.45 -1.80 5.04
C HIS A 18 1.03 -3.28 5.01
N GLU A 19 1.77 -4.16 5.65
CA GLU A 19 1.38 -5.57 5.80
C GLU A 19 0.10 -5.73 6.64
N SER A 20 -0.06 -4.91 7.69
CA SER A 20 -1.21 -4.98 8.60
C SER A 20 -2.57 -4.74 7.93
N ILE A 21 -2.60 -4.08 6.77
CA ILE A 21 -3.83 -3.83 6.01
C ILE A 21 -4.15 -4.94 5.01
N MET A 22 -3.35 -6.02 4.96
CA MET A 22 -3.56 -7.17 4.08
C MET A 22 -3.73 -6.77 2.60
N PRO A 23 -2.67 -6.24 1.94
CA PRO A 23 -2.75 -5.62 0.62
C PRO A 23 -2.82 -6.64 -0.52
N TRP A 24 -3.75 -7.58 -0.43
CA TRP A 24 -4.04 -8.61 -1.44
C TRP A 24 -5.54 -8.74 -1.66
N LEU A 25 -5.92 -9.41 -2.75
CA LEU A 25 -7.32 -9.64 -3.08
C LEU A 25 -7.92 -10.72 -2.17
N GLU A 26 -8.88 -10.35 -1.34
CA GLU A 26 -9.69 -11.29 -0.56
C GLU A 26 -11.02 -11.59 -1.25
N THR A 27 -11.33 -12.87 -1.43
CA THR A 27 -12.56 -13.32 -2.12
C THR A 27 -13.40 -14.23 -1.22
N LYS A 28 -14.72 -14.02 -1.23
CA LYS A 28 -15.67 -14.89 -0.50
C LYS A 28 -16.07 -16.14 -1.27
N SER A 29 -15.90 -16.12 -2.59
CA SER A 29 -16.22 -17.23 -3.49
C SER A 29 -14.97 -18.02 -3.86
N ASN A 30 -15.16 -19.27 -4.30
CA ASN A 30 -14.10 -20.04 -4.91
C ASN A 30 -13.54 -19.33 -6.14
N THR A 31 -12.24 -19.52 -6.39
CA THR A 31 -11.58 -19.02 -7.59
C THR A 31 -12.27 -19.56 -8.85
N PRO A 32 -12.62 -18.69 -9.82
CA PRO A 32 -13.25 -19.13 -11.05
C PRO A 32 -12.29 -19.99 -11.89
N ALA A 33 -12.84 -20.79 -12.80
CA ALA A 33 -12.04 -21.60 -13.74
C ALA A 33 -11.27 -20.75 -14.78
N LYS A 34 -11.60 -19.47 -14.91
CA LYS A 34 -10.97 -18.48 -15.78
C LYS A 34 -10.63 -17.23 -14.96
N GLU A 35 -10.44 -16.10 -15.61
CA GLU A 35 -10.22 -14.80 -14.98
C GLU A 35 -11.44 -14.28 -14.20
N TRP A 36 -11.18 -13.39 -13.24
CA TRP A 36 -12.20 -12.58 -12.60
C TRP A 36 -12.71 -11.54 -13.60
N ARG A 37 -14.04 -11.44 -13.76
CA ARG A 37 -14.64 -10.40 -14.60
C ARG A 37 -14.74 -9.10 -13.80
N GLN A 38 -14.25 -8.02 -14.40
CA GLN A 38 -14.37 -6.65 -13.89
C GLN A 38 -14.81 -5.75 -15.05
N SER A 39 -15.77 -4.84 -14.81
CA SER A 39 -16.14 -3.84 -15.83
C SER A 39 -15.10 -2.72 -15.89
N ILE A 40 -15.11 -1.93 -16.97
CA ILE A 40 -14.20 -0.79 -17.12
C ILE A 40 -14.48 0.23 -16.01
N GLU A 41 -15.74 0.53 -15.74
CA GLU A 41 -16.17 1.49 -14.73
C GLU A 41 -15.76 1.06 -13.31
N ASP A 42 -15.70 -0.25 -13.04
CA ASP A 42 -15.21 -0.77 -11.76
C ASP A 42 -13.68 -0.74 -11.68
N ARG A 43 -12.98 -0.95 -12.81
CA ARG A 43 -11.51 -0.87 -12.87
C ARG A 43 -11.01 0.56 -12.70
N GLU A 44 -11.69 1.55 -13.30
CA GLU A 44 -11.35 2.98 -13.22
C GLU A 44 -11.36 3.52 -11.79
N LYS A 45 -12.14 2.92 -10.88
CA LYS A 45 -12.15 3.29 -9.45
C LYS A 45 -10.80 3.11 -8.75
N LEU A 46 -9.89 2.32 -9.34
CA LEU A 46 -8.55 2.12 -8.79
C LEU A 46 -7.55 3.18 -9.26
N ASP A 47 -7.88 3.96 -10.29
CA ASP A 47 -6.97 4.96 -10.86
C ASP A 47 -6.67 6.07 -9.84
N GLY A 48 -5.41 6.46 -9.74
CA GLY A 48 -4.87 7.33 -8.70
C GLY A 48 -4.53 6.63 -7.38
N LEU A 49 -4.89 5.36 -7.19
CA LEU A 49 -4.60 4.58 -5.99
C LEU A 49 -3.49 3.55 -6.22
N TYR A 50 -3.55 2.78 -7.33
CA TYR A 50 -2.60 1.70 -7.59
C TYR A 50 -1.21 2.18 -8.03
N GLU A 51 -1.10 3.44 -8.43
CA GLU A 51 0.13 4.09 -8.91
C GLU A 51 1.11 4.43 -7.77
N CYS A 52 0.72 4.20 -6.50
CA CYS A 52 1.60 4.38 -5.36
C CYS A 52 2.89 3.55 -5.51
N VAL A 53 4.04 4.22 -5.53
CA VAL A 53 5.36 3.57 -5.66
C VAL A 53 6.00 3.20 -4.32
N MET A 54 5.24 3.26 -3.22
CA MET A 54 5.70 2.88 -1.88
C MET A 54 6.96 3.62 -1.41
N CYS A 55 7.11 4.90 -1.78
CA CYS A 55 8.30 5.71 -1.44
C CYS A 55 8.32 6.29 -0.01
N ALA A 56 7.23 6.12 0.74
CA ALA A 56 7.02 6.69 2.08
C ALA A 56 6.99 8.23 2.20
N CYS A 57 7.18 9.00 1.10
CA CYS A 57 7.26 10.47 1.14
C CYS A 57 6.03 11.12 1.80
N CYS A 58 4.82 10.66 1.47
CA CYS A 58 3.58 11.17 2.06
C CYS A 58 3.56 10.97 3.58
N SER A 59 3.87 9.75 4.06
CA SER A 59 3.95 9.43 5.49
C SER A 59 5.01 10.27 6.19
N THR A 60 6.21 10.40 5.61
CA THR A 60 7.29 11.21 6.21
C THR A 60 7.05 12.71 6.14
N SER A 61 6.11 13.18 5.32
CA SER A 61 5.67 14.59 5.30
C SER A 61 4.56 14.89 6.31
N CYS A 62 3.90 13.87 6.86
CA CYS A 62 2.73 14.02 7.71
C CYS A 62 3.14 14.26 9.18
N PRO A 63 2.84 15.44 9.77
CA PRO A 63 3.19 15.71 11.17
C PRO A 63 2.54 14.74 12.16
N SER A 64 1.34 14.26 11.87
CA SER A 64 0.68 13.26 12.72
C SER A 64 1.47 11.95 12.80
N TYR A 65 2.09 11.53 11.69
CA TYR A 65 2.91 10.31 11.63
C TYR A 65 4.27 10.48 12.31
N TRP A 66 4.70 11.70 12.61
CA TRP A 66 5.96 11.93 13.35
C TRP A 66 5.80 11.70 14.85
N TRP A 67 4.61 11.98 15.35
CA TRP A 67 4.32 11.97 16.79
C TRP A 67 3.67 10.67 17.27
N ASN A 68 3.36 9.75 16.35
CA ASN A 68 2.79 8.43 16.63
C ASN A 68 3.74 7.35 16.09
#